data_AF-A0A443IRJ9-F1
#
_entry.id   AF-A0A443IRJ9-F1
#
_cell.length_a   1.000
_cell.length_b   1.000
_cell.length_c   1.000
_cell.angle_alpha   90.00
_cell.angle_beta   90.00
_cell.angle_gamma   90.00
#
_symmetry.space_group_name_H-M   'P 1'
#
loop_
_entity.id
_entity.type
_entity.pdbx_description
1 polymer ?
#
loop_
_entity_poly.entity_id
_entity_poly.type
_entity_poly.pdbx_seq_one_letter_code
_entity_poly.pdbx_strand_id
1 'polypeptide(L)'
;MIPQRPGQNDPFWSQTARLVFEYAARSLLKAKTPTNADLRRAIMTISAEELAKLLAGTPGAHFFGPHVEKTSASIRANMIAELRFLEFLRDDGEPFSVREWVTSEKPGFLFLTGDAEHSAATRNVISTAVEVAANALMTCEERRDPSLWFFLDEVPSLNRLPFLVSKLAEVRQFGGAFVLGYQVYAQLEDIYGEKGAQSIAGTLNNRIVFNTPDARTAKLFSDSLGFQDLIEQRENLSFGAHESRDGVAFMSQRVERPIVTPSEIQALPQFEAYIRFAYDAPTAKVLFEPVSTEARAEKFIPYHGGGFDLDGMDPAKTPAPPDEDGSIPAQIAPQLIDKVQEEQRGKWASWPPDQQVDAFFHWRKAGRTEDFNPQTGQMEAPLMGIPDEILWDHYYRQRLQGNDNPAYRVSPNTAALVSSRHKGGPTKPGPDVPSYASVLETCLEVNPAVDVIEPDTAAETDPLFDAMDDRGSLL
;
A
#
# COMPACT_ATOMS: atom_id res chain seq x y z
N MET A 1 -5.06 -1.64 -14.59
CA MET A 1 -6.13 -0.64 -14.35
C MET A 1 -7.16 -1.13 -13.37
N ILE A 2 -7.88 -2.22 -13.65
CA ILE A 2 -8.80 -2.86 -12.69
C ILE A 2 -8.03 -3.98 -11.97
N PRO A 3 -7.61 -3.81 -10.71
CA PRO A 3 -6.72 -4.75 -10.03
C PRO A 3 -7.41 -6.07 -9.68
N GLN A 4 -6.62 -7.12 -9.42
CA GLN A 4 -7.17 -8.36 -8.87
C GLN A 4 -7.15 -8.22 -7.35
N ARG A 5 -8.31 -8.34 -6.71
CA ARG A 5 -8.41 -8.18 -5.25
C ARG A 5 -7.76 -9.37 -4.52
N PRO A 6 -6.91 -9.12 -3.52
CA PRO A 6 -6.39 -10.18 -2.65
C PRO A 6 -7.52 -10.85 -1.87
N GLY A 7 -7.50 -12.18 -1.78
CA GLY A 7 -8.43 -12.98 -0.98
C GLY A 7 -9.88 -13.06 -1.50
N GLN A 8 -10.21 -12.53 -2.68
CA GLN A 8 -11.54 -12.78 -3.28
C GLN A 8 -11.61 -14.19 -3.85
N ASN A 9 -12.49 -15.01 -3.28
CA ASN A 9 -12.83 -16.35 -3.79
C ASN A 9 -13.57 -16.29 -5.13
N ASP A 10 -14.18 -15.14 -5.47
CA ASP A 10 -14.93 -14.96 -6.71
C ASP A 10 -14.32 -13.88 -7.62
N PRO A 11 -13.41 -14.25 -8.55
CA PRO A 11 -12.79 -13.32 -9.47
C PRO A 11 -13.74 -12.80 -10.55
N PHE A 12 -14.97 -13.32 -10.59
CA PHE A 12 -15.98 -13.06 -11.61
C PHE A 12 -16.20 -11.57 -11.87
N TRP A 13 -16.42 -10.77 -10.82
CA TRP A 13 -16.76 -9.35 -10.95
C TRP A 13 -15.62 -8.54 -11.56
N SER A 14 -14.40 -8.73 -11.06
CA SER A 14 -13.22 -8.02 -11.54
C SER A 14 -12.84 -8.45 -12.96
N GLN A 15 -12.98 -9.74 -13.30
CA GLN A 15 -12.73 -10.25 -14.65
C GLN A 15 -13.74 -9.74 -15.66
N THR A 16 -15.02 -9.74 -15.31
CA THR A 16 -16.08 -9.28 -16.21
C THR A 16 -16.00 -7.77 -16.41
N ALA A 17 -15.70 -6.99 -15.36
CA ALA A 17 -15.44 -5.56 -15.45
C ALA A 17 -14.26 -5.24 -16.40
N ARG A 18 -13.16 -6.01 -16.34
CA ARG A 18 -12.04 -5.87 -17.29
C ARG A 18 -12.46 -6.13 -18.73
N LEU A 19 -13.23 -7.20 -18.95
CA LEU A 19 -13.71 -7.56 -20.27
C LEU A 19 -14.55 -6.42 -20.85
N VAL A 20 -15.53 -5.95 -20.09
CA VAL A 20 -16.40 -4.83 -20.48
C VAL A 20 -15.58 -3.58 -20.81
N PHE A 21 -14.67 -3.20 -19.92
CA PHE A 21 -13.78 -2.05 -20.11
C PHE A 21 -12.95 -2.17 -21.40
N GLU A 22 -12.35 -3.35 -21.67
CA GLU A 22 -11.56 -3.62 -22.86
C GLU A 22 -12.35 -3.40 -24.15
N TYR A 23 -13.57 -3.93 -24.23
CA TYR A 23 -14.42 -3.78 -25.42
C TYR A 23 -14.94 -2.35 -25.57
N ALA A 24 -15.30 -1.66 -24.48
CA ALA A 24 -15.68 -0.25 -24.52
C ALA A 24 -14.53 0.62 -25.08
N ALA A 25 -13.32 0.46 -24.54
CA ALA A 25 -12.14 1.18 -25.01
C ALA A 25 -11.81 0.88 -26.49
N ARG A 26 -11.91 -0.38 -26.92
CA ARG A 26 -11.70 -0.77 -28.32
C ARG A 26 -12.72 -0.18 -29.28
N SER A 27 -13.98 -0.09 -28.87
CA SER A 27 -15.04 0.50 -29.69
C SER A 27 -14.83 1.99 -29.89
N LEU A 28 -14.43 2.71 -28.84
CA LEU A 28 -14.06 4.11 -28.92
C LEU A 28 -12.87 4.33 -29.87
N LEU A 29 -11.82 3.50 -29.76
CA LEU A 29 -10.66 3.56 -30.66
C LEU A 29 -11.03 3.35 -32.14
N LYS A 30 -12.04 2.52 -32.43
CA LYS A 30 -12.54 2.32 -33.80
C LYS A 30 -13.38 3.50 -34.29
N ALA A 31 -14.02 4.23 -33.39
CA ALA A 31 -15.00 5.26 -33.72
C ALA A 31 -14.40 6.66 -33.99
N LYS A 32 -13.17 6.98 -33.53
CA LYS A 32 -12.31 8.16 -33.83
C LYS A 32 -11.10 8.24 -32.86
N THR A 33 -10.37 9.36 -32.79
CA THR A 33 -9.37 9.69 -31.76
C THR A 33 -10.04 9.87 -30.38
N PRO A 34 -10.01 8.88 -29.49
CA PRO A 34 -10.81 8.92 -28.27
C PRO A 34 -10.10 9.73 -27.17
N THR A 35 -10.88 10.47 -26.40
CA THR A 35 -10.41 11.20 -25.21
C THR A 35 -10.70 10.41 -23.93
N ASN A 36 -10.05 10.76 -22.82
CA ASN A 36 -10.41 10.25 -21.49
C ASN A 36 -11.86 10.62 -21.14
N ALA A 37 -12.34 11.79 -21.56
CA ALA A 37 -13.75 12.18 -21.43
C ALA A 37 -14.70 11.22 -22.18
N ASP A 38 -14.35 10.80 -23.40
CA ASP A 38 -15.13 9.81 -24.15
C ASP A 38 -15.14 8.46 -23.45
N LEU A 39 -14.02 8.06 -22.85
CA LEU A 39 -13.90 6.82 -22.10
C LEU A 39 -14.73 6.84 -20.81
N ARG A 40 -14.65 7.91 -20.02
CA ARG A 40 -15.50 8.11 -18.83
C ARG A 40 -16.97 8.06 -19.21
N ARG A 41 -17.36 8.83 -20.23
CA ARG A 41 -18.73 8.84 -20.73
C ARG A 41 -19.17 7.45 -21.15
N ALA A 42 -18.38 6.73 -21.95
CA ALA A 42 -18.73 5.36 -22.34
C ALA A 42 -18.90 4.43 -21.14
N ILE A 43 -18.02 4.50 -20.14
CA ILE A 43 -18.15 3.69 -18.91
C ILE A 43 -19.47 4.03 -18.17
N MET A 44 -19.80 5.31 -18.08
CA MET A 44 -20.99 5.77 -17.35
C MET A 44 -22.29 5.58 -18.14
N THR A 45 -22.28 5.76 -19.45
CA THR A 45 -23.48 5.90 -20.29
C THR A 45 -23.73 4.75 -21.26
N ILE A 46 -22.83 3.76 -21.39
CA ILE A 46 -23.11 2.63 -22.29
C ILE A 46 -24.34 1.88 -21.78
N SER A 47 -25.34 1.64 -22.63
CA SER A 47 -26.52 0.89 -22.20
C SER A 47 -26.20 -0.61 -22.12
N ALA A 48 -26.93 -1.37 -21.31
CA ALA A 48 -26.82 -2.83 -21.27
C ALA A 48 -27.07 -3.45 -22.65
N GLU A 49 -27.89 -2.82 -23.49
CA GLU A 49 -28.15 -3.25 -24.85
C GLU A 49 -26.94 -3.02 -25.77
N GLU A 50 -26.31 -1.84 -25.70
CA GLU A 50 -25.07 -1.57 -26.44
C GLU A 50 -23.93 -2.47 -25.95
N LEU A 51 -23.86 -2.72 -24.65
CA LEU A 51 -22.86 -3.62 -24.09
C LEU A 51 -23.08 -5.06 -24.55
N ALA A 52 -24.33 -5.54 -24.58
CA ALA A 52 -24.69 -6.84 -25.13
C ALA A 52 -24.34 -6.95 -26.62
N LYS A 53 -24.55 -5.88 -27.40
CA LYS A 53 -24.15 -5.81 -28.81
C LYS A 53 -22.63 -5.84 -28.97
N LEU A 54 -21.88 -5.10 -28.15
CA LEU A 54 -20.41 -5.08 -28.19
C LEU A 54 -19.78 -6.41 -27.77
N LEU A 55 -20.41 -7.11 -26.84
CA LEU A 55 -19.96 -8.40 -26.33
C LEU A 55 -20.54 -9.58 -27.12
N ALA A 56 -21.39 -9.34 -28.13
CA ALA A 56 -22.01 -10.39 -28.93
C ALA A 56 -20.95 -11.32 -29.53
N GLY A 57 -21.10 -12.62 -29.30
CA GLY A 57 -20.13 -13.63 -29.73
C GLY A 57 -18.95 -13.86 -28.76
N THR A 58 -18.94 -13.19 -27.60
CA THR A 58 -17.99 -13.46 -26.51
C THR A 58 -18.70 -14.14 -25.33
N PRO A 59 -17.99 -14.87 -24.45
CA PRO A 59 -18.57 -15.39 -23.21
C PRO A 59 -19.25 -14.31 -22.36
N GLY A 60 -18.76 -13.07 -22.43
CA GLY A 60 -19.28 -11.91 -21.71
C GLY A 60 -20.72 -11.52 -22.08
N ALA A 61 -21.21 -11.88 -23.26
CA ALA A 61 -22.59 -11.59 -23.70
C ALA A 61 -23.65 -12.14 -22.74
N HIS A 62 -23.36 -13.24 -22.04
CA HIS A 62 -24.30 -13.88 -21.12
C HIS A 62 -24.60 -13.05 -19.87
N PHE A 63 -23.79 -12.02 -19.59
CA PHE A 63 -23.95 -11.15 -18.43
C PHE A 63 -24.74 -9.87 -18.74
N PHE A 64 -25.25 -9.73 -19.96
CA PHE A 64 -25.99 -8.56 -20.41
C PHE A 64 -27.25 -8.98 -21.18
N GLY A 65 -28.39 -8.43 -20.79
CA GLY A 65 -29.69 -8.76 -21.35
C GLY A 65 -30.85 -8.59 -20.35
N PRO A 66 -32.11 -8.76 -20.81
CA PRO A 66 -33.32 -8.42 -20.04
C PRO A 66 -33.52 -9.17 -18.72
N HIS A 67 -32.76 -10.25 -18.50
CA HIS A 67 -32.88 -11.12 -17.32
C HIS A 67 -31.66 -11.08 -16.40
N VAL A 68 -30.65 -10.27 -16.71
CA VAL A 68 -29.38 -10.17 -15.95
C VAL A 68 -29.05 -8.73 -15.53
N GLU A 69 -30.04 -7.86 -15.55
CA GLU A 69 -29.96 -6.43 -15.19
C GLU A 69 -29.19 -6.16 -13.88
N LYS A 70 -29.47 -6.91 -12.81
CA LYS A 70 -28.75 -6.75 -11.52
C LYS A 70 -27.26 -7.07 -11.64
N THR A 71 -26.90 -8.08 -12.42
CA THR A 71 -25.51 -8.47 -12.66
C THR A 71 -24.78 -7.39 -13.47
N SER A 72 -25.42 -6.87 -14.52
CA SER A 72 -24.89 -5.78 -15.33
C SER A 72 -24.66 -4.51 -14.49
N ALA A 73 -25.59 -4.19 -13.59
CA ALA A 73 -25.46 -3.07 -12.63
C ALA A 73 -24.25 -3.25 -11.71
N SER A 74 -24.05 -4.44 -11.15
CA SER A 74 -22.89 -4.77 -10.30
C SER A 74 -21.56 -4.66 -11.05
N ILE A 75 -21.51 -5.08 -12.32
CA ILE A 75 -20.31 -4.96 -13.15
C ILE A 75 -19.97 -3.48 -13.39
N ARG A 76 -20.97 -2.65 -13.71
CA ARG A 76 -20.81 -1.20 -13.87
C ARG A 76 -20.33 -0.55 -12.56
N ALA A 77 -20.94 -0.90 -11.43
CA ALA A 77 -20.55 -0.40 -10.11
C ALA A 77 -19.07 -0.69 -9.80
N ASN A 78 -18.61 -1.91 -10.11
CA ASN A 78 -17.21 -2.29 -9.94
C ASN A 78 -16.27 -1.49 -10.85
N MET A 79 -16.62 -1.32 -12.13
CA MET A 79 -15.86 -0.48 -13.05
C MET A 79 -15.75 0.96 -12.56
N ILE A 80 -16.86 1.57 -12.13
CA ILE A 80 -16.87 2.94 -11.62
C ILE A 80 -15.94 3.05 -10.42
N ALA A 81 -16.06 2.16 -9.44
CA ALA A 81 -15.24 2.18 -8.23
C ALA A 81 -13.73 2.08 -8.54
N GLU A 82 -13.33 1.20 -9.46
CA GLU A 82 -11.91 0.94 -9.76
C GLU A 82 -11.32 1.92 -10.80
N LEU A 83 -12.16 2.59 -11.60
CA LEU A 83 -11.73 3.51 -12.67
C LEU A 83 -11.95 4.99 -12.31
N ARG A 84 -12.27 5.31 -11.05
CA ARG A 84 -12.41 6.72 -10.60
C ARG A 84 -11.20 7.60 -10.89
N PHE A 85 -10.00 7.00 -10.97
CA PHE A 85 -8.79 7.75 -11.32
C PHE A 85 -8.87 8.46 -12.69
N LEU A 86 -9.79 8.03 -13.58
CA LEU A 86 -10.02 8.68 -14.87
C LEU A 86 -10.50 10.14 -14.74
N GLU A 87 -11.05 10.54 -13.58
CA GLU A 87 -11.40 11.95 -13.25
C GLU A 87 -10.16 12.86 -13.23
N PHE A 88 -9.00 12.29 -12.91
CA PHE A 88 -7.72 12.99 -12.82
C PHE A 88 -6.87 12.86 -14.10
N LEU A 89 -7.37 12.15 -15.12
CA LEU A 89 -6.71 12.07 -16.43
C LEU A 89 -7.20 13.20 -17.33
N ARG A 90 -6.26 14.11 -17.61
CA ARG A 90 -6.48 15.27 -18.48
C ARG A 90 -6.47 14.89 -19.96
N ASP A 91 -7.19 15.66 -20.77
CA ASP A 91 -7.20 15.56 -22.23
C ASP A 91 -6.43 16.70 -22.93
N ASP A 92 -6.00 17.71 -22.16
CA ASP A 92 -5.28 18.90 -22.65
C ASP A 92 -3.75 18.78 -22.55
N GLY A 93 -3.24 17.64 -22.09
CA GLY A 93 -1.81 17.37 -21.96
C GLY A 93 -1.23 16.65 -23.17
N GLU A 94 0.09 16.77 -23.34
CA GLU A 94 0.83 15.97 -24.33
C GLU A 94 0.74 14.47 -23.98
N PRO A 95 0.27 13.60 -24.91
CA PRO A 95 0.16 12.18 -24.65
C PRO A 95 1.51 11.53 -24.40
N PHE A 96 1.58 10.69 -23.36
CA PHE A 96 2.75 9.88 -23.06
C PHE A 96 2.40 8.38 -23.12
N SER A 97 3.21 7.60 -23.83
CA SER A 97 3.06 6.15 -23.92
C SER A 97 4.23 5.46 -23.24
N VAL A 98 3.96 4.86 -22.07
CA VAL A 98 4.94 4.02 -21.34
C VAL A 98 5.42 2.89 -22.23
N ARG A 99 4.51 2.26 -22.99
CA ARG A 99 4.85 1.19 -23.93
C ARG A 99 5.85 1.68 -24.97
N GLU A 100 5.56 2.79 -25.63
CA GLU A 100 6.44 3.33 -26.66
C GLU A 100 7.79 3.73 -26.07
N TRP A 101 7.81 4.38 -24.90
CA TRP A 101 9.04 4.75 -24.20
C TRP A 101 9.94 3.53 -23.93
N VAL A 102 9.36 2.42 -23.45
CA VAL A 102 10.09 1.16 -23.24
C VAL A 102 10.56 0.55 -24.56
N THR A 103 9.68 0.38 -25.54
CA THR A 103 10.00 -0.33 -26.79
C THR A 103 10.91 0.46 -27.73
N SER A 104 10.97 1.78 -27.60
CA SER A 104 11.85 2.64 -28.39
C SER A 104 13.23 2.84 -27.76
N GLU A 105 13.48 2.24 -26.58
CA GLU A 105 14.73 2.37 -25.83
C GLU A 105 15.16 3.83 -25.61
N LYS A 106 14.19 4.74 -25.46
CA LYS A 106 14.45 6.16 -25.18
C LYS A 106 15.15 6.28 -23.81
N PRO A 107 16.37 6.84 -23.74
CA PRO A 107 17.08 6.96 -22.47
C PRO A 107 16.35 7.95 -21.54
N GLY A 108 16.36 7.68 -20.24
CA GLY A 108 15.79 8.56 -19.24
C GLY A 108 15.23 7.80 -18.04
N PHE A 109 14.55 8.54 -17.17
CA PHE A 109 13.87 8.01 -16.00
C PHE A 109 12.39 8.35 -16.08
N LEU A 110 11.54 7.37 -15.76
CA LEU A 110 10.12 7.59 -15.53
C LEU A 110 9.89 7.61 -14.02
N PHE A 111 9.60 8.79 -13.47
CA PHE A 111 9.25 8.95 -12.06
C PHE A 111 7.74 8.82 -11.89
N LEU A 112 7.30 7.77 -11.19
CA LEU A 112 5.89 7.54 -10.85
C LEU A 112 5.69 7.93 -9.38
N THR A 113 5.35 9.20 -9.16
CA THR A 113 5.19 9.75 -7.82
C THR A 113 3.73 9.72 -7.39
N GLY A 114 3.50 9.48 -6.10
CA GLY A 114 2.23 9.73 -5.44
C GLY A 114 2.50 10.37 -4.10
N ASP A 115 1.54 11.15 -3.60
CA ASP A 115 1.56 11.58 -2.20
C ASP A 115 0.68 10.63 -1.36
N ALA A 116 0.86 10.65 -0.05
CA ALA A 116 0.13 9.78 0.87
C ALA A 116 -1.39 10.05 0.88
N GLU A 117 -1.79 11.31 0.64
CA GLU A 117 -3.18 11.79 0.67
C GLU A 117 -3.99 11.29 -0.54
N HIS A 118 -3.36 11.20 -1.71
CA HIS A 118 -3.96 10.81 -2.99
C HIS A 118 -3.54 9.40 -3.41
N SER A 119 -2.85 8.65 -2.55
CA SER A 119 -2.37 7.29 -2.81
C SER A 119 -3.47 6.37 -3.36
N ALA A 120 -4.70 6.44 -2.84
CA ALA A 120 -5.84 5.67 -3.34
C ALA A 120 -6.20 5.99 -4.81
N ALA A 121 -6.10 7.26 -5.22
CA ALA A 121 -6.38 7.69 -6.59
C ALA A 121 -5.23 7.34 -7.55
N THR A 122 -3.98 7.44 -7.10
CA THR A 122 -2.79 7.21 -7.95
C THR A 122 -2.40 5.73 -8.04
N ARG A 123 -2.73 4.90 -7.04
CA ARG A 123 -2.35 3.48 -6.96
C ARG A 123 -2.72 2.71 -8.23
N ASN A 124 -3.93 2.89 -8.76
CA ASN A 124 -4.41 2.20 -9.96
C ASN A 124 -3.62 2.60 -11.21
N VAL A 125 -3.27 3.89 -11.35
CA VAL A 125 -2.48 4.40 -12.47
C VAL A 125 -1.04 3.93 -12.39
N ILE A 126 -0.39 4.09 -11.23
CA ILE A 126 1.01 3.70 -11.02
C ILE A 126 1.18 2.20 -11.26
N SER A 127 0.31 1.38 -10.67
CA SER A 127 0.34 -0.08 -10.86
C SER A 127 0.16 -0.45 -12.34
N THR A 128 -0.70 0.27 -13.05
CA THR A 128 -0.92 0.06 -14.48
C THR A 128 0.32 0.43 -15.29
N ALA A 129 0.95 1.57 -15.02
CA ALA A 129 2.14 2.00 -15.73
C ALA A 129 3.29 0.98 -15.57
N VAL A 130 3.50 0.48 -14.34
CA VAL A 130 4.49 -0.58 -14.06
C VAL A 130 4.17 -1.87 -14.82
N GLU A 131 2.91 -2.32 -14.80
CA GLU A 131 2.48 -3.52 -15.51
C GLU A 131 2.58 -3.38 -17.04
N VAL A 132 2.28 -2.20 -17.59
CA VAL A 132 2.44 -1.89 -19.01
C VAL A 132 3.91 -1.90 -19.39
N ALA A 133 4.78 -1.28 -18.59
CA ALA A 133 6.22 -1.28 -18.83
C ALA A 133 6.81 -2.71 -18.82
N ALA A 134 6.46 -3.53 -17.83
CA ALA A 134 6.93 -4.91 -17.74
C ALA A 134 6.47 -5.76 -18.94
N ASN A 135 5.19 -5.69 -19.32
CA ASN A 135 4.67 -6.43 -20.46
C ASN A 135 5.22 -5.88 -21.80
N ALA A 136 5.48 -4.58 -21.92
CA ALA A 136 6.09 -3.99 -23.11
C ALA A 136 7.53 -4.48 -23.30
N LEU A 137 8.30 -4.57 -22.21
CA LEU A 137 9.67 -5.07 -22.25
C LEU A 137 9.74 -6.51 -22.78
N MET A 138 8.80 -7.36 -22.39
CA MET A 138 8.69 -8.75 -22.89
C MET A 138 8.35 -8.86 -24.38
N THR A 139 8.03 -7.76 -25.06
CA THR A 139 7.86 -7.74 -26.53
C THR A 139 9.09 -7.28 -27.29
N CYS A 140 10.16 -6.90 -26.57
CA CYS A 140 11.45 -6.51 -27.15
C CYS A 140 12.33 -7.74 -27.42
N GLU A 141 13.48 -7.54 -28.03
CA GLU A 141 14.47 -8.61 -28.20
C GLU A 141 15.06 -9.05 -26.84
N GLU A 142 15.42 -10.33 -26.74
CA GLU A 142 16.07 -10.87 -25.54
C GLU A 142 17.40 -10.18 -25.27
N ARG A 143 17.66 -9.86 -24.00
CA ARG A 143 18.88 -9.15 -23.59
C ARG A 143 19.38 -9.70 -22.27
N ARG A 144 20.68 -10.00 -22.22
CA ARG A 144 21.35 -10.50 -21.00
C ARG A 144 21.57 -9.40 -19.97
N ASP A 145 21.95 -8.22 -20.45
CA ASP A 145 22.23 -7.08 -19.59
C ASP A 145 20.94 -6.28 -19.30
N PRO A 146 20.75 -5.75 -18.08
CA PRO A 146 19.59 -4.94 -17.77
C PRO A 146 19.48 -3.70 -18.67
N SER A 147 18.36 -3.58 -19.39
CA SER A 147 17.97 -2.39 -20.16
C SER A 147 16.99 -1.49 -19.40
N LEU A 148 16.16 -2.07 -18.53
CA LEU A 148 15.16 -1.35 -17.75
C LEU A 148 15.18 -1.80 -16.29
N TRP A 149 15.32 -0.83 -15.39
CA TRP A 149 15.28 -1.04 -13.95
C TRP A 149 13.94 -0.58 -13.37
N PHE A 150 13.33 -1.44 -12.57
CA PHE A 150 12.12 -1.17 -11.81
C PHE A 150 12.50 -1.02 -10.33
N PHE A 151 12.45 0.20 -9.82
CA PHE A 151 12.60 0.49 -8.38
C PHE A 151 11.21 0.68 -7.79
N LEU A 152 10.76 -0.31 -7.02
CA LEU A 152 9.50 -0.26 -6.28
C LEU A 152 9.85 -0.20 -4.79
N ASP A 153 9.79 0.99 -4.22
CA ASP A 153 10.19 1.30 -2.85
C ASP A 153 9.35 0.57 -1.80
N GLU A 154 8.03 0.50 -2.01
CA GLU A 154 7.09 -0.20 -1.15
C GLU A 154 6.06 -0.95 -2.01
N VAL A 155 6.36 -2.20 -2.36
CA VAL A 155 5.50 -3.03 -3.23
C VAL A 155 4.07 -3.16 -2.68
N PRO A 156 3.85 -3.38 -1.37
CA PRO A 156 2.52 -3.37 -0.78
C PRO A 156 1.65 -2.12 -0.99
N SER A 157 2.26 -0.95 -1.24
CA SER A 157 1.52 0.27 -1.56
C SER A 157 0.82 0.20 -2.92
N LEU A 158 1.31 -0.65 -3.83
CA LEU A 158 0.76 -0.86 -5.16
C LEU A 158 -0.36 -1.87 -5.15
N ASN A 159 -1.17 -1.91 -6.20
CA ASN A 159 -2.08 -3.03 -6.40
C ASN A 159 -1.29 -4.32 -6.59
N ARG A 160 -1.94 -5.46 -6.33
CA ARG A 160 -1.37 -6.77 -6.67
C ARG A 160 -0.95 -6.79 -8.15
N LEU A 161 0.37 -6.81 -8.37
CA LEU A 161 1.00 -6.91 -9.70
C LEU A 161 1.16 -8.38 -10.11
N PRO A 162 0.30 -8.94 -10.99
CA PRO A 162 0.28 -10.38 -11.26
C PRO A 162 1.57 -10.93 -11.87
N PHE A 163 2.30 -10.08 -12.61
CA PHE A 163 3.55 -10.46 -13.26
C PHE A 163 4.67 -10.75 -12.24
N LEU A 164 4.63 -10.17 -11.03
CA LEU A 164 5.65 -10.44 -10.01
C LEU A 164 5.66 -11.91 -9.57
N VAL A 165 4.50 -12.58 -9.59
CA VAL A 165 4.40 -14.00 -9.23
C VAL A 165 4.66 -14.90 -10.42
N SER A 166 4.12 -14.54 -11.59
CA SER A 166 4.06 -15.47 -12.74
C SER A 166 5.18 -15.28 -13.77
N LYS A 167 5.74 -14.08 -13.88
CA LYS A 167 6.59 -13.66 -15.01
C LYS A 167 7.87 -12.93 -14.61
N LEU A 168 8.14 -12.75 -13.31
CA LEU A 168 9.33 -12.00 -12.86
C LEU A 168 10.64 -12.58 -13.42
N ALA A 169 10.76 -13.91 -13.47
CA ALA A 169 11.89 -14.59 -14.07
C ALA A 169 11.94 -14.48 -15.61
N GLU A 170 10.78 -14.40 -16.27
CA GLU A 170 10.67 -14.26 -17.73
C GLU A 170 11.08 -12.84 -18.16
N VAL A 171 10.63 -11.81 -17.45
CA VAL A 171 10.98 -10.40 -17.73
C VAL A 171 12.50 -10.18 -17.66
N ARG A 172 13.21 -10.94 -16.81
CA ARG A 172 14.68 -10.92 -16.73
C ARG A 172 15.36 -11.31 -18.05
N GLN A 173 14.77 -12.21 -18.85
CA GLN A 173 15.30 -12.63 -20.15
C GLN A 173 15.31 -11.49 -21.17
N PHE A 174 14.44 -10.49 -20.99
CA PHE A 174 14.31 -9.32 -21.85
C PHE A 174 15.03 -8.08 -21.30
N GLY A 175 15.95 -8.25 -20.34
CA GLY A 175 16.73 -7.16 -19.76
C GLY A 175 16.01 -6.39 -18.64
N GLY A 176 14.95 -6.94 -18.03
CA GLY A 176 14.32 -6.31 -16.88
C GLY A 176 15.03 -6.63 -15.56
N ALA A 177 15.32 -5.62 -14.76
CA ALA A 177 15.86 -5.75 -13.41
C ALA A 177 14.91 -5.12 -12.38
N PHE A 178 14.67 -5.82 -11.28
CA PHE A 178 13.71 -5.40 -10.24
C PHE A 178 14.40 -5.22 -8.90
N VAL A 179 14.15 -4.10 -8.26
CA VAL A 179 14.50 -3.80 -6.87
C VAL A 179 13.20 -3.56 -6.14
N LEU A 180 12.84 -4.48 -5.25
CA LEU A 180 11.58 -4.48 -4.52
C LEU A 180 11.84 -4.23 -3.04
N GLY A 181 11.25 -3.19 -2.48
CA GLY A 181 11.19 -2.92 -1.05
C GLY A 181 9.84 -3.32 -0.46
N TYR A 182 9.88 -3.81 0.77
CA TYR A 182 8.73 -4.09 1.62
C TYR A 182 9.21 -4.16 3.09
N GLN A 183 8.40 -3.68 4.03
CA GLN A 183 8.79 -3.59 5.43
C GLN A 183 8.57 -4.90 6.21
N VAL A 184 7.42 -5.55 5.97
CA VAL A 184 6.99 -6.75 6.70
C VAL A 184 6.58 -7.83 5.71
N TYR A 185 7.07 -9.06 5.90
CA TYR A 185 6.78 -10.15 4.95
C TYR A 185 5.29 -10.51 4.91
N ALA A 186 4.58 -10.37 6.04
CA ALA A 186 3.14 -10.61 6.12
C ALA A 186 2.31 -9.72 5.17
N GLN A 187 2.71 -8.46 4.95
CA GLN A 187 2.02 -7.58 3.98
C GLN A 187 2.12 -8.11 2.55
N LEU A 188 3.26 -8.73 2.21
CA LEU A 188 3.44 -9.38 0.93
C LEU A 188 2.55 -10.63 0.82
N GLU A 189 2.42 -11.42 1.90
CA GLU A 189 1.51 -12.56 1.98
C GLU A 189 0.04 -12.15 1.85
N ASP A 190 -0.38 -11.03 2.46
CA ASP A 190 -1.76 -10.54 2.38
C ASP A 190 -2.16 -10.19 0.94
N ILE A 191 -1.23 -9.64 0.16
CA ILE A 191 -1.50 -9.19 -1.21
C ILE A 191 -1.36 -10.34 -2.21
N TYR A 192 -0.35 -11.20 -2.04
CA TYR A 192 0.00 -12.22 -3.03
C TYR A 192 -0.39 -13.64 -2.63
N GLY A 193 -0.83 -13.85 -1.39
CA GLY A 193 -0.95 -15.15 -0.73
C GLY A 193 0.43 -15.69 -0.33
N GLU A 194 0.45 -16.62 0.63
CA GLU A 194 1.69 -17.27 1.12
C GLU A 194 2.57 -17.81 -0.02
N LYS A 195 1.99 -18.58 -0.93
CA LYS A 195 2.71 -19.14 -2.10
C LYS A 195 3.21 -18.06 -3.06
N GLY A 196 2.44 -16.98 -3.24
CA GLY A 196 2.80 -15.89 -4.13
C GLY A 196 3.96 -15.08 -3.56
N ALA A 197 3.90 -14.73 -2.27
CA ALA A 197 4.99 -14.07 -1.55
C ALA A 197 6.27 -14.91 -1.59
N GLN A 198 6.17 -16.22 -1.33
CA GLN A 198 7.31 -17.12 -1.41
C GLN A 198 7.90 -17.20 -2.82
N SER A 199 7.06 -17.21 -3.86
CA SER A 199 7.52 -17.22 -5.25
C SER A 199 8.26 -15.92 -5.61
N ILE A 200 7.75 -14.77 -5.16
CA ILE A 200 8.40 -13.47 -5.37
C ILE A 200 9.76 -13.44 -4.66
N ALA A 201 9.79 -13.69 -3.36
CA ALA A 201 11.01 -13.66 -2.54
C ALA A 201 12.04 -14.72 -2.96
N GLY A 202 11.57 -15.87 -3.47
CA GLY A 202 12.43 -16.93 -4.02
C GLY A 202 13.08 -16.57 -5.35
N THR A 203 12.43 -15.74 -6.17
CA THR A 203 12.96 -15.30 -7.48
C THR A 203 13.98 -14.17 -7.35
N LEU A 204 13.88 -13.36 -6.28
CA LEU A 204 14.85 -12.31 -5.97
C LEU A 204 16.14 -12.92 -5.41
N ASN A 205 17.20 -12.91 -6.23
CA ASN A 205 18.47 -13.56 -5.86
C ASN A 205 19.32 -12.72 -4.89
N ASN A 206 19.28 -11.40 -5.02
CA ASN A 206 20.03 -10.49 -4.16
C ASN A 206 19.12 -10.02 -3.04
N ARG A 207 19.64 -9.99 -1.81
CA ARG A 207 18.89 -9.62 -0.61
C ARG A 207 19.65 -8.57 0.17
N ILE A 208 18.93 -7.55 0.61
CA ILE A 208 19.41 -6.53 1.55
C ILE A 208 18.42 -6.52 2.70
N VAL A 209 18.91 -6.87 3.89
CA VAL A 209 18.11 -7.04 5.10
C VAL A 209 18.48 -5.93 6.08
N PHE A 210 17.57 -5.00 6.28
CA PHE A 210 17.65 -3.98 7.32
C PHE A 210 17.01 -4.48 8.62
N ASN A 211 17.07 -3.65 9.66
CA ASN A 211 16.34 -3.88 10.91
C ASN A 211 14.85 -4.14 10.64
N THR A 212 14.30 -5.16 11.29
CA THR A 212 12.86 -5.40 11.34
C THR A 212 12.45 -5.80 12.76
N PRO A 213 11.44 -5.17 13.37
CA PRO A 213 11.02 -5.51 14.73
C PRO A 213 10.21 -6.82 14.78
N ASP A 214 9.59 -7.23 13.67
CA ASP A 214 8.75 -8.43 13.62
C ASP A 214 9.60 -9.71 13.69
N ALA A 215 9.38 -10.51 14.73
CA ALA A 215 10.13 -11.74 14.98
C ALA A 215 9.96 -12.78 13.86
N ARG A 216 8.77 -12.85 13.25
CA ARG A 216 8.51 -13.79 12.14
C ARG A 216 9.29 -13.38 10.90
N THR A 217 9.23 -12.11 10.53
CA THR A 217 9.99 -11.54 9.40
C THR A 217 11.49 -11.64 9.65
N ALA A 218 11.98 -11.32 10.85
CA ALA A 218 13.39 -11.48 11.22
C ALA A 218 13.87 -12.92 11.07
N LYS A 219 13.07 -13.91 11.46
CA LYS A 219 13.37 -15.33 11.27
C LYS A 219 13.46 -15.70 9.79
N LEU A 220 12.47 -15.30 8.99
CA LEU A 220 12.48 -15.53 7.54
C LEU A 220 13.70 -14.90 6.87
N PHE A 221 14.08 -13.69 7.29
CA PHE A 221 15.25 -13.00 6.76
C PHE A 221 16.55 -13.70 7.18
N SER A 222 16.69 -14.10 8.44
CA SER A 222 17.80 -14.93 8.95
C SER A 222 17.96 -16.21 8.11
N ASP A 223 16.87 -16.96 7.92
CA ASP A 223 16.88 -18.19 7.13
C ASP A 223 17.27 -17.92 5.66
N SER A 224 16.83 -16.78 5.10
CA SER A 224 17.17 -16.36 3.74
C SER A 224 18.65 -15.94 3.56
N LEU A 225 19.29 -15.47 4.65
CA LEU A 225 20.71 -15.14 4.68
C LEU A 225 21.58 -16.39 4.82
N GLY A 226 20.99 -17.53 5.18
CA GLY A 226 21.58 -18.86 5.14
C GLY A 226 22.20 -19.33 6.47
N PHE A 227 22.68 -20.57 6.45
CA PHE A 227 23.27 -21.27 7.58
C PHE A 227 24.75 -21.59 7.31
N GLN A 228 25.51 -21.80 8.38
CA GLN A 228 26.89 -22.24 8.35
C GLN A 228 27.08 -23.46 9.25
N ASP A 229 27.85 -24.43 8.75
CA ASP A 229 28.32 -25.57 9.53
C ASP A 229 29.61 -25.21 10.24
N LEU A 230 29.60 -25.33 11.56
CA LEU A 230 30.76 -25.10 12.42
C LEU A 230 31.15 -26.38 13.16
N ILE A 231 32.44 -26.52 13.43
CA ILE A 231 32.95 -27.54 14.35
C ILE A 231 33.29 -26.81 15.65
N GLU A 232 32.42 -26.93 16.64
CA GLU A 232 32.68 -26.43 17.99
C GLU A 232 33.58 -27.42 18.73
N GLN A 233 34.68 -26.94 19.27
CA GLN A 233 35.51 -27.70 20.20
C GLN A 233 35.21 -27.22 21.61
N ARG A 234 34.74 -28.13 22.46
CA ARG A 234 34.53 -27.89 23.89
C ARG A 234 35.62 -28.58 24.69
N GLU A 235 36.26 -27.82 25.55
CA GLU A 235 37.23 -28.31 26.52
C GLU A 235 36.52 -28.49 27.87
N ASN A 236 36.47 -29.73 28.35
CA ASN A 236 35.97 -30.05 29.68
C ASN A 236 37.16 -30.22 30.62
N LEU A 237 37.30 -29.29 31.58
CA LEU A 237 38.28 -29.36 32.65
C LEU A 237 37.66 -30.03 33.88
N SER A 238 38.20 -31.18 34.30
CA SER A 238 37.81 -31.81 35.56
C SER A 238 38.91 -31.60 36.60
N PHE A 239 38.60 -30.84 37.65
CA PHE A 239 39.51 -30.59 38.77
C PHE A 239 39.30 -31.62 39.88
N GLY A 240 40.37 -32.37 40.20
CA GLY A 240 40.38 -33.32 41.31
C GLY A 240 40.92 -32.70 42.60
N ALA A 241 40.56 -33.25 43.77
CA ALA A 241 41.11 -32.79 45.07
C ALA A 241 42.61 -33.08 45.29
N HIS A 242 43.30 -33.66 44.30
CA HIS A 242 44.73 -33.94 44.30
C HIS A 242 45.32 -33.52 42.94
N GLU A 243 46.42 -32.74 42.96
CA GLU A 243 47.10 -32.20 41.77
C GLU A 243 47.52 -33.25 40.72
N SER A 244 47.56 -34.54 41.09
CA SER A 244 47.91 -35.65 40.19
C SER A 244 46.74 -36.20 39.35
N ARG A 245 45.55 -35.58 39.41
CA ARG A 245 44.31 -36.14 38.84
C ARG A 245 43.45 -35.14 38.07
N ASP A 246 44.07 -34.11 37.50
CA ASP A 246 43.38 -33.21 36.58
C ASP A 246 43.38 -33.81 35.16
N GLY A 247 42.18 -33.91 34.59
CA GLY A 247 41.94 -34.44 33.25
C GLY A 247 41.38 -33.36 32.34
N VAL A 248 41.94 -33.25 31.14
CA VAL A 248 41.42 -32.39 30.06
C VAL A 248 40.79 -33.30 29.02
N ALA A 249 39.49 -33.12 28.73
CA ALA A 249 38.81 -33.83 27.66
C ALA A 249 38.36 -32.86 26.57
N PHE A 250 38.81 -33.09 25.34
CA PHE A 250 38.37 -32.34 24.16
C PHE A 250 37.21 -33.08 23.48
N MET A 251 36.09 -32.39 23.30
CA MET A 251 34.95 -32.88 22.54
C MET A 251 34.72 -31.96 21.34
N SER A 252 34.77 -32.52 20.13
CA SER A 252 34.39 -31.81 18.91
C SER A 252 32.95 -32.15 18.53
N GLN A 253 32.11 -31.15 18.32
CA GLN A 253 30.75 -31.29 17.85
C GLN A 253 30.55 -30.46 16.59
N ARG A 254 29.95 -31.06 15.54
CA ARG A 254 29.49 -30.30 14.38
C ARG A 254 28.11 -29.71 14.69
N VAL A 255 27.96 -28.40 14.50
CA VAL A 255 26.75 -27.63 14.77
C VAL A 255 26.44 -26.76 13.55
N GLU A 256 25.21 -26.84 13.06
CA GLU A 256 24.69 -25.91 12.05
C GLU A 256 24.08 -24.70 12.78
N ARG A 257 24.42 -23.48 12.36
CA ARG A 257 23.84 -22.25 12.91
C ARG A 257 23.52 -21.23 11.82
N PRO A 258 22.53 -20.34 12.01
CA PRO A 258 22.33 -19.20 11.12
C PRO A 258 23.62 -18.39 10.95
N ILE A 259 23.87 -17.87 9.74
CA ILE A 259 24.98 -16.93 9.53
C ILE A 259 24.74 -15.64 10.31
N VAL A 260 23.50 -15.18 10.31
CA VAL A 260 23.00 -14.05 11.09
C VAL A 260 21.73 -14.52 11.80
N THR A 261 21.66 -14.36 13.10
CA THR A 261 20.50 -14.72 13.90
C THR A 261 19.37 -13.69 13.77
N PRO A 262 18.11 -14.07 14.03
CA PRO A 262 16.99 -13.12 14.03
C PRO A 262 17.19 -11.95 15.00
N SER A 263 17.79 -12.22 16.17
CA SER A 263 18.10 -11.21 17.18
C SER A 263 19.16 -10.22 16.71
N GLU A 264 20.16 -10.66 15.94
CA GLU A 264 21.15 -9.75 15.34
C GLU A 264 20.50 -8.82 14.29
N ILE A 265 19.54 -9.32 13.51
CA ILE A 265 18.76 -8.50 12.57
C ILE A 265 17.91 -7.47 13.32
N GLN A 266 17.21 -7.89 14.37
CA GLN A 266 16.39 -7.00 15.22
C GLN A 266 17.22 -5.94 15.96
N ALA A 267 18.50 -6.21 16.23
CA ALA A 267 19.40 -5.30 16.90
C ALA A 267 20.20 -4.41 15.93
N LEU A 268 19.96 -4.49 14.61
CA LEU A 268 20.68 -3.67 13.63
C LEU A 268 20.45 -2.17 13.90
N PRO A 269 21.52 -1.36 14.01
CA PRO A 269 21.42 0.09 14.04
C PRO A 269 20.83 0.66 12.75
N GLN A 270 20.41 1.93 12.79
CA GLN A 270 20.05 2.66 11.57
C GLN A 270 21.20 2.66 10.57
N PHE A 271 20.86 2.63 9.28
CA PHE A 271 21.79 2.62 8.15
C PHE A 271 22.67 1.36 8.02
N GLU A 272 22.57 0.39 8.92
CA GLU A 272 23.26 -0.89 8.78
C GLU A 272 22.33 -1.96 8.19
N ALA A 273 22.88 -2.83 7.36
CA ALA A 273 22.14 -3.95 6.78
C ALA A 273 23.04 -5.18 6.60
N TYR A 274 22.42 -6.33 6.41
CA TYR A 274 23.10 -7.50 5.85
C TYR A 274 22.77 -7.63 4.36
N ILE A 275 23.81 -7.76 3.54
CA ILE A 275 23.66 -8.00 2.11
C ILE A 275 24.11 -9.43 1.76
N ARG A 276 23.32 -10.09 0.91
CA ARG A 276 23.67 -11.37 0.31
C ARG A 276 23.39 -11.28 -1.19
N PHE A 277 24.45 -11.34 -1.99
CA PHE A 277 24.32 -11.42 -3.44
C PHE A 277 24.01 -12.85 -3.88
N ALA A 278 23.56 -12.98 -5.12
CA ALA A 278 23.36 -14.27 -5.77
C ALA A 278 24.65 -15.13 -5.77
N TYR A 279 24.47 -16.43 -5.94
CA TYR A 279 25.55 -17.42 -6.11
C TYR A 279 26.42 -17.60 -4.85
N ASP A 280 27.74 -17.50 -5.00
CA ASP A 280 28.77 -17.87 -4.03
C ASP A 280 29.27 -16.69 -3.19
N ALA A 281 28.70 -15.50 -3.36
CA ALA A 281 29.04 -14.34 -2.57
C ALA A 281 28.66 -14.54 -1.08
N PRO A 282 29.58 -14.24 -0.14
CA PRO A 282 29.28 -14.36 1.28
C PRO A 282 28.27 -13.29 1.73
N THR A 283 27.52 -13.60 2.77
CA THR A 283 26.73 -12.59 3.49
C THR A 283 27.68 -11.62 4.18
N ALA A 284 27.47 -10.32 3.98
CA ALA A 284 28.28 -9.26 4.57
C ALA A 284 27.39 -8.26 5.32
N LYS A 285 27.91 -7.73 6.43
CA LYS A 285 27.32 -6.57 7.11
C LYS A 285 27.84 -5.30 6.44
N VAL A 286 26.96 -4.38 6.08
CA VAL A 286 27.29 -3.15 5.35
C VAL A 286 26.67 -1.93 6.02
N LEU A 287 27.36 -0.79 5.93
CA LEU A 287 26.89 0.52 6.35
C LEU A 287 26.50 1.33 5.12
N PHE A 288 25.26 1.84 5.10
CA PHE A 288 24.72 2.72 4.07
C PHE A 288 24.78 4.17 4.55
N GLU A 289 25.93 4.81 4.38
CA GLU A 289 26.09 6.21 4.77
C GLU A 289 25.08 7.11 4.03
N PRO A 290 24.34 7.98 4.74
CA PRO A 290 23.44 8.93 4.12
C PRO A 290 24.19 9.81 3.12
N VAL A 291 23.75 9.79 1.86
CA VAL A 291 24.31 10.65 0.82
C VAL A 291 23.53 11.96 0.81
N SER A 292 24.17 13.05 1.20
CA SER A 292 23.60 14.39 1.05
C SER A 292 23.51 14.74 -0.44
N THR A 293 22.32 15.15 -0.88
CA THR A 293 22.07 15.54 -2.28
C THR A 293 21.35 16.88 -2.34
N GLU A 294 21.69 17.70 -3.33
CA GLU A 294 20.97 18.93 -3.61
C GLU A 294 19.74 18.63 -4.50
N ALA A 295 18.59 19.19 -4.13
CA ALA A 295 17.37 19.04 -4.91
C ALA A 295 17.53 19.71 -6.28
N ARG A 296 17.47 18.92 -7.35
CA ARG A 296 17.56 19.42 -8.74
C ARG A 296 16.21 19.79 -9.36
N ALA A 297 15.12 19.40 -8.72
CA ALA A 297 13.75 19.67 -9.15
C ALA A 297 12.85 19.76 -7.92
N GLU A 298 11.74 20.48 -8.06
CA GLU A 298 10.67 20.49 -7.05
C GLU A 298 10.06 19.10 -6.92
N LYS A 299 9.79 18.67 -5.69
CA LYS A 299 9.19 17.34 -5.42
C LYS A 299 7.79 17.21 -6.01
N PHE A 300 7.03 18.30 -5.99
CA PHE A 300 5.66 18.35 -6.48
C PHE A 300 5.37 19.73 -7.05
N ILE A 301 4.83 19.76 -8.27
CA ILE A 301 4.38 20.99 -8.92
C ILE A 301 2.86 20.92 -8.99
N PRO A 302 2.13 21.71 -8.17
CA PRO A 302 0.67 21.65 -8.16
C PRO A 302 0.09 22.01 -9.54
N TYR A 303 -0.89 21.22 -9.96
CA TYR A 303 -1.66 21.57 -11.15
C TYR A 303 -2.75 22.58 -10.80
N HIS A 304 -2.75 23.72 -11.50
CA HIS A 304 -3.72 24.80 -11.32
C HIS A 304 -4.74 24.95 -12.47
N GLY A 305 -4.70 24.07 -13.47
CA GLY A 305 -5.64 24.13 -14.59
C GLY A 305 -6.98 23.45 -14.28
N GLY A 306 -7.99 23.73 -15.10
CA GLY A 306 -9.35 23.17 -14.97
C GLY A 306 -9.56 21.87 -15.74
N GLY A 307 -8.50 21.18 -16.17
CA GLY A 307 -8.59 19.99 -17.04
C GLY A 307 -9.00 18.69 -16.34
N PHE A 308 -9.18 18.70 -15.02
CA PHE A 308 -9.73 17.56 -14.29
C PHE A 308 -11.26 17.58 -14.35
N ASP A 309 -11.84 16.39 -14.52
CA ASP A 309 -13.28 16.19 -14.54
C ASP A 309 -13.71 15.61 -13.20
N LEU A 310 -13.55 16.43 -12.16
CA LEU A 310 -13.93 16.07 -10.79
C LEU A 310 -15.44 15.78 -10.79
N ASP A 311 -15.81 14.61 -10.26
CA ASP A 311 -17.17 14.07 -10.30
C ASP A 311 -17.66 13.55 -11.67
N GLY A 312 -16.80 13.50 -12.68
CA GLY A 312 -17.14 12.92 -14.00
C GLY A 312 -17.43 11.42 -13.96
N MET A 313 -17.08 10.74 -12.86
CA MET A 313 -17.44 9.36 -12.57
C MET A 313 -18.40 9.26 -11.37
N ASP A 314 -19.04 10.37 -10.96
CA ASP A 314 -20.07 10.38 -9.91
C ASP A 314 -21.39 9.82 -10.48
N PRO A 315 -21.87 8.67 -9.98
CA PRO A 315 -23.13 8.07 -10.40
C PRO A 315 -24.35 8.97 -10.13
N ALA A 316 -24.29 9.82 -9.10
CA ALA A 316 -25.39 10.69 -8.72
C ALA A 316 -25.55 11.91 -9.65
N LYS A 317 -24.47 12.30 -10.34
CA LYS A 317 -24.46 13.47 -11.25
C LYS A 317 -24.53 13.09 -12.72
N THR A 318 -24.34 11.82 -13.06
CA THR A 318 -24.33 11.37 -14.45
C THR A 318 -25.72 10.90 -14.88
N PRO A 319 -26.25 11.38 -16.03
CA PRO A 319 -27.53 10.91 -16.54
C PRO A 319 -27.49 9.39 -16.78
N ALA A 320 -28.56 8.69 -16.44
CA ALA A 320 -28.74 7.30 -16.85
C ALA A 320 -28.61 7.20 -18.39
N PRO A 321 -28.12 6.07 -18.95
CA PRO A 321 -28.11 5.87 -20.38
C PRO A 321 -29.49 6.18 -21.00
N PRO A 322 -29.56 6.72 -22.24
CA PRO A 322 -30.80 7.19 -22.86
C PRO A 322 -31.95 6.17 -22.91
N ASP A 323 -31.62 4.88 -22.84
CA ASP A 323 -32.55 3.75 -22.88
C ASP A 323 -32.72 3.02 -21.52
N GLU A 324 -32.02 3.48 -20.48
CA GLU A 324 -32.03 2.88 -19.13
C GLU A 324 -32.66 3.79 -18.06
N ASP A 325 -33.18 4.98 -18.45
CA ASP A 325 -33.82 5.90 -17.52
C ASP A 325 -35.10 5.25 -16.94
N GLY A 326 -35.04 4.86 -15.66
CA GLY A 326 -36.08 4.07 -14.98
C GLY A 326 -35.89 2.55 -15.00
N SER A 327 -34.80 2.02 -15.56
CA SER A 327 -34.44 0.59 -15.50
C SER A 327 -33.94 0.17 -14.11
N ILE A 328 -34.10 -1.12 -13.77
CA ILE A 328 -33.63 -1.70 -12.49
C ILE A 328 -32.12 -1.45 -12.26
N PRO A 329 -31.24 -1.56 -13.28
CA PRO A 329 -29.82 -1.22 -13.14
C PRO A 329 -29.56 0.23 -12.73
N ALA A 330 -30.24 1.21 -13.34
CA ALA A 330 -30.05 2.62 -13.03
C ALA A 330 -30.51 2.96 -11.59
N GLN A 331 -31.57 2.29 -11.10
CA GLN A 331 -32.09 2.48 -9.74
C GLN A 331 -31.23 1.79 -8.66
N ILE A 332 -30.64 0.64 -8.98
CA ILE A 332 -29.87 -0.17 -8.01
C ILE A 332 -28.38 0.16 -8.05
N ALA A 333 -27.83 0.69 -9.15
CA ALA A 333 -26.41 0.97 -9.30
C ALA A 333 -25.83 1.88 -8.18
N PRO A 334 -26.46 2.99 -7.77
CA PRO A 334 -25.97 3.80 -6.65
C PRO A 334 -25.86 2.98 -5.35
N GLN A 335 -26.87 2.16 -5.03
CA GLN A 335 -26.88 1.31 -3.83
C GLN A 335 -25.85 0.18 -3.91
N LEU A 336 -25.59 -0.37 -5.10
CA LEU A 336 -24.55 -1.39 -5.29
C LEU A 336 -23.15 -0.78 -5.22
N ILE A 337 -22.96 0.45 -5.69
CA ILE A 337 -21.70 1.19 -5.53
C ILE A 337 -21.47 1.46 -4.06
N ASP A 338 -22.49 1.96 -3.34
CA ASP A 338 -22.45 2.10 -1.89
C ASP A 338 -22.17 0.77 -1.21
N LYS A 339 -22.74 -0.34 -1.67
CA LYS A 339 -22.48 -1.68 -1.14
C LYS A 339 -21.07 -2.19 -1.44
N VAL A 340 -20.52 -1.95 -2.63
CA VAL A 340 -19.14 -2.30 -2.99
C VAL A 340 -18.16 -1.47 -2.17
N GLN A 341 -18.47 -0.20 -1.96
CA GLN A 341 -17.76 0.67 -1.04
C GLN A 341 -17.98 0.21 0.41
N GLU A 342 -19.15 -0.28 0.81
CA GLU A 342 -19.44 -0.86 2.14
C GLU A 342 -18.73 -2.18 2.36
N GLU A 343 -18.52 -3.00 1.33
CA GLU A 343 -17.69 -4.21 1.42
C GLU A 343 -16.20 -3.83 1.58
N GLN A 344 -15.77 -2.72 0.95
CA GLN A 344 -14.45 -2.12 1.18
C GLN A 344 -14.35 -1.57 2.61
N ARG A 345 -15.36 -0.82 3.09
CA ARG A 345 -15.50 -0.31 4.47
C ARG A 345 -15.57 -1.44 5.50
N GLY A 346 -16.34 -2.48 5.17
CA GLY A 346 -16.74 -3.58 6.04
C GLY A 346 -15.59 -4.51 6.39
N LYS A 347 -14.61 -4.64 5.51
CA LYS A 347 -13.34 -5.32 5.84
C LYS A 347 -12.67 -4.69 7.06
N TRP A 348 -12.57 -3.36 7.12
CA TRP A 348 -11.96 -2.69 8.27
C TRP A 348 -12.84 -2.73 9.51
N ALA A 349 -14.15 -2.46 9.37
CA ALA A 349 -15.07 -2.54 10.50
C ALA A 349 -15.17 -3.95 11.10
N SER A 350 -14.83 -5.00 10.33
CA SER A 350 -14.72 -6.39 10.78
C SER A 350 -13.36 -6.75 11.39
N TRP A 351 -12.38 -5.86 11.37
CA TRP A 351 -11.11 -6.09 12.06
C TRP A 351 -11.37 -6.25 13.56
N PRO A 352 -10.65 -7.18 14.22
CA PRO A 352 -10.73 -7.26 15.67
C PRO A 352 -10.20 -5.96 16.32
N PRO A 353 -10.68 -5.61 17.52
CA PRO A 353 -10.39 -4.32 18.16
C PRO A 353 -8.90 -3.98 18.25
N ASP A 354 -8.06 -4.98 18.50
CA ASP A 354 -6.60 -4.88 18.57
C ASP A 354 -6.00 -4.35 17.27
N GLN A 355 -6.40 -4.91 16.12
CA GLN A 355 -5.94 -4.45 14.81
C GLN A 355 -6.42 -3.03 14.47
N GLN A 356 -7.63 -2.66 14.90
CA GLN A 356 -8.14 -1.30 14.70
C GLN A 356 -7.35 -0.27 15.51
N VAL A 357 -7.04 -0.62 16.76
CA VAL A 357 -6.24 0.20 17.69
C VAL A 357 -4.79 0.29 17.25
N ASP A 358 -4.17 -0.81 16.81
CA ASP A 358 -2.81 -0.80 16.27
C ASP A 358 -2.69 0.08 15.03
N ALA A 359 -3.64 -0.02 14.10
CA ALA A 359 -3.64 0.82 12.91
C ALA A 359 -3.84 2.31 13.26
N PHE A 360 -4.70 2.61 14.25
CA PHE A 360 -4.84 3.95 14.79
C PHE A 360 -3.54 4.47 15.41
N PHE A 361 -2.83 3.64 16.17
CA PHE A 361 -1.55 4.02 16.78
C PHE A 361 -0.49 4.36 15.75
N HIS A 362 -0.35 3.55 14.70
CA HIS A 362 0.59 3.81 13.61
C HIS A 362 0.25 5.12 12.91
N TRP A 363 -1.04 5.35 12.63
CA TRP A 363 -1.52 6.59 12.04
C TRP A 363 -1.27 7.81 12.94
N ARG A 364 -1.61 7.72 14.23
CA ARG A 364 -1.40 8.77 15.23
C ARG A 364 0.07 9.13 15.35
N LYS A 365 0.95 8.13 15.46
CA LYS A 365 2.40 8.32 15.58
C LYS A 365 2.97 9.03 14.36
N ALA A 366 2.55 8.63 13.16
CA ALA A 366 2.98 9.28 11.92
C ALA A 366 2.53 10.75 11.89
N GLY A 367 1.27 11.05 12.22
CA GLY A 367 0.78 12.44 12.23
C GLY A 367 1.28 13.32 13.39
N ARG A 368 1.91 12.73 14.42
CA ARG A 368 2.60 13.46 15.51
C ARG A 368 4.10 13.60 15.26
N THR A 369 4.64 12.94 14.25
CA THR A 369 6.03 13.13 13.85
C THR A 369 6.10 14.41 13.02
N GLU A 370 7.11 15.25 13.28
CA GLU A 370 7.34 16.44 12.45
C GLU A 370 7.63 16.02 11.02
N ASP A 371 6.74 16.41 10.11
CA ASP A 371 6.91 16.21 8.68
C ASP A 371 6.79 17.56 7.97
N PHE A 372 7.42 17.68 6.81
CA PHE A 372 7.45 18.93 6.08
C PHE A 372 6.08 19.24 5.47
N ASN A 373 5.42 20.31 5.92
CA ASN A 373 4.17 20.79 5.33
C ASN A 373 4.46 21.72 4.14
N PRO A 374 4.16 21.31 2.89
CA PRO A 374 4.47 22.10 1.70
C PRO A 374 3.57 23.33 1.52
N GLN A 375 2.45 23.44 2.25
CA GLN A 375 1.58 24.62 2.18
C GLN A 375 2.10 25.79 3.04
N THR A 376 2.78 25.47 4.13
CA THR A 376 3.33 26.46 5.08
C THR A 376 4.85 26.59 4.97
N GLY A 377 5.51 25.61 4.36
CA GLY A 377 6.96 25.54 4.21
C GLY A 377 7.69 25.24 5.52
N GLN A 378 6.99 24.70 6.53
CA GLN A 378 7.51 24.45 7.86
C GLN A 378 7.43 22.95 8.19
N MET A 379 8.31 22.49 9.08
CA MET A 379 8.15 21.19 9.71
C MET A 379 6.98 21.29 10.68
N GLU A 380 5.96 20.46 10.48
CA GLU A 380 4.75 20.45 11.30
C GLU A 380 4.43 19.03 11.73
N ALA A 381 4.00 18.88 12.97
CA ALA A 381 3.40 17.67 13.48
C ALA A 381 1.88 17.92 13.60
N PRO A 382 1.08 17.66 12.54
CA PRO A 382 -0.31 18.13 12.43
C PRO A 382 -1.26 17.58 13.51
N LEU A 383 -0.90 16.48 14.15
CA LEU A 383 -1.66 15.88 15.26
C LEU A 383 -1.09 16.20 16.65
N MET A 384 0.00 16.97 16.73
CA MET A 384 0.65 17.27 18.00
C MET A 384 -0.24 18.15 18.88
N GLY A 385 -0.35 17.78 20.16
CA GLY A 385 -1.21 18.47 21.13
C GLY A 385 -2.72 18.18 21.00
N ILE A 386 -3.15 17.35 20.03
CA ILE A 386 -4.55 16.93 19.93
C ILE A 386 -4.79 15.67 20.79
N PRO A 387 -5.76 15.69 21.72
CA PRO A 387 -6.11 14.54 22.56
C PRO A 387 -6.52 13.30 21.75
N ASP A 388 -6.12 12.12 22.24
CA ASP A 388 -6.36 10.83 21.57
C ASP A 388 -7.83 10.51 21.34
N GLU A 389 -8.73 10.96 22.21
CA GLU A 389 -10.17 10.77 22.01
C GLU A 389 -10.70 11.49 20.77
N ILE A 390 -10.16 12.68 20.49
CA ILE A 390 -10.52 13.48 19.32
C ILE A 390 -9.89 12.86 18.06
N LEU A 391 -8.64 12.42 18.18
CA LEU A 391 -7.94 11.72 17.11
C LEU A 391 -8.62 10.41 16.74
N TRP A 392 -9.05 9.63 17.74
CA TRP A 392 -9.77 8.37 17.54
C TRP A 392 -11.11 8.60 16.87
N ASP A 393 -11.91 9.56 17.33
CA ASP A 393 -13.21 9.86 16.69
C ASP A 393 -13.03 10.32 15.24
N HIS A 394 -12.01 11.14 14.96
CA HIS A 394 -11.65 11.56 13.61
C HIS A 394 -11.21 10.39 12.72
N TYR A 395 -10.25 9.60 13.21
CA TYR A 395 -9.71 8.44 12.52
C TYR A 395 -10.79 7.40 12.23
N TYR A 396 -11.53 7.01 13.26
CA TYR A 396 -12.56 5.97 13.19
C TYR A 396 -13.67 6.36 12.19
N ARG A 397 -14.10 7.63 12.18
CA ARG A 397 -15.10 8.10 11.20
C ARG A 397 -14.60 8.11 9.77
N GLN A 398 -13.34 8.50 9.55
CA GLN A 398 -12.76 8.44 8.21
C GLN A 398 -12.61 7.00 7.73
N ARG A 399 -12.19 6.08 8.61
CA ARG A 399 -12.18 4.64 8.31
C ARG A 399 -13.58 4.10 8.02
N LEU A 400 -14.61 4.52 8.78
CA LEU A 400 -16.02 4.19 8.50
C LEU A 400 -16.54 4.79 7.20
N GLN A 401 -15.95 5.87 6.70
CA GLN A 401 -16.26 6.46 5.39
C GLN A 401 -15.53 5.74 4.25
N GLY A 402 -14.70 4.73 4.55
CA GLY A 402 -13.95 3.96 3.57
C GLY A 402 -12.61 4.57 3.21
N ASN A 403 -12.13 5.54 3.99
CA ASN A 403 -10.80 6.07 3.83
C ASN A 403 -9.78 5.15 4.51
N ASP A 404 -9.02 4.38 3.72
CA ASP A 404 -7.97 3.52 4.23
C ASP A 404 -6.76 4.29 4.80
N ASN A 405 -6.62 5.58 4.50
CA ASN A 405 -5.58 6.43 5.07
C ASN A 405 -6.16 7.77 5.57
N PRO A 406 -6.66 7.83 6.81
CA PRO A 406 -7.30 9.02 7.33
C PRO A 406 -6.40 10.28 7.26
N ALA A 407 -6.97 11.43 6.91
CA ALA A 407 -6.21 12.67 6.82
C ALA A 407 -5.79 13.19 8.21
N TYR A 408 -4.58 13.74 8.34
CA TYR A 408 -4.09 14.32 9.61
C TYR A 408 -4.75 15.67 9.98
N ARG A 409 -5.53 16.26 9.07
CA ARG A 409 -6.24 17.51 9.37
C ARG A 409 -7.53 17.23 10.14
N VAL A 410 -7.51 17.43 11.45
CA VAL A 410 -8.69 17.32 12.31
C VAL A 410 -9.56 18.56 12.17
N SER A 411 -10.82 18.41 11.77
CA SER A 411 -11.73 19.55 11.64
C SER A 411 -12.12 20.12 13.02
N PRO A 412 -12.31 21.44 13.16
CA PRO A 412 -12.81 22.04 14.42
C PRO A 412 -14.16 21.46 14.88
N ASN A 413 -14.97 21.00 13.92
CA ASN A 413 -16.26 20.37 14.20
C ASN A 413 -16.12 19.03 14.93
N THR A 414 -15.04 18.29 14.70
CA THR A 414 -14.77 17.02 15.37
C THR A 414 -14.53 17.23 16.87
N ALA A 415 -13.73 18.23 17.24
CA ALA A 415 -13.47 18.58 18.65
C ALA A 415 -14.75 19.03 19.38
N ALA A 416 -15.59 19.84 18.72
CA ALA A 416 -16.89 20.26 19.26
C ALA A 416 -17.84 19.06 19.50
N LEU A 417 -17.88 18.10 18.57
CA LEU A 417 -18.69 16.88 18.69
C LEU A 417 -18.27 16.00 19.87
N VAL A 418 -16.97 15.75 20.05
CA VAL A 418 -16.45 14.97 21.19
C VAL A 418 -16.73 15.67 22.53
N SER A 419 -16.58 16.99 22.59
CA SER A 419 -16.90 17.78 23.79
C SER A 419 -18.41 17.79 24.12
N SER A 420 -19.28 17.70 23.12
CA SER A 420 -20.74 17.69 23.30
C SER A 420 -21.27 16.36 23.86
N ARG A 421 -20.63 15.23 23.51
CA ARG A 421 -20.92 13.90 24.08
C ARG A 421 -20.59 13.84 25.57
N HIS A 422 -19.45 14.40 25.98
CA HIS A 422 -19.06 14.51 27.39
C HIS A 422 -20.03 15.35 28.24
N LYS A 423 -20.75 16.29 27.61
CA LYS A 423 -21.73 17.16 28.28
C LYS A 423 -23.18 16.66 28.22
N GLY A 424 -23.41 15.45 27.68
CA GLY A 424 -24.74 14.83 27.66
C GLY A 424 -25.79 15.54 26.79
N GLY A 425 -25.36 16.33 25.80
CA GLY A 425 -26.27 17.05 24.90
C GLY A 425 -26.89 16.13 23.83
N PRO A 426 -28.07 16.47 23.27
CA PRO A 426 -28.71 15.66 22.23
C PRO A 426 -27.92 15.75 20.91
N THR A 427 -27.24 14.67 20.53
CA THR A 427 -26.51 14.58 19.26
C THR A 427 -27.38 14.01 18.13
N LYS A 428 -27.25 14.55 16.91
CA LYS A 428 -27.84 13.99 15.67
C LYS A 428 -27.34 12.55 15.42
N PRO A 429 -28.13 11.69 14.73
CA PRO A 429 -27.80 10.29 14.51
C PRO A 429 -26.67 10.16 13.47
N GLY A 430 -25.42 10.14 13.94
CA GLY A 430 -24.27 9.64 13.18
C GLY A 430 -23.94 8.20 13.59
N PRO A 431 -23.10 7.48 12.84
CA PRO A 431 -22.66 6.14 13.23
C PRO A 431 -22.01 6.18 14.63
N ASP A 432 -22.35 5.19 15.45
CA ASP A 432 -21.89 5.14 16.84
C ASP A 432 -20.38 4.83 16.83
N VAL A 433 -19.58 5.80 17.27
CA VAL A 433 -18.13 5.64 17.35
C VAL A 433 -17.83 5.17 18.77
N PRO A 434 -17.30 3.96 18.96
CA PRO A 434 -16.96 3.47 20.29
C PRO A 434 -15.89 4.38 20.89
N SER A 435 -15.97 4.63 22.19
CA SER A 435 -14.99 5.49 22.86
C SER A 435 -13.60 4.85 22.79
N TYR A 436 -12.56 5.67 22.63
CA TYR A 436 -11.19 5.17 22.57
C TYR A 436 -10.85 4.33 23.82
N ALA A 437 -11.23 4.81 25.01
CA ALA A 437 -11.06 4.10 26.27
C ALA A 437 -11.74 2.72 26.28
N SER A 438 -12.99 2.61 25.83
CA SER A 438 -13.71 1.32 25.80
C SER A 438 -13.09 0.31 24.84
N VAL A 439 -12.58 0.77 23.69
CA VAL A 439 -11.94 -0.12 22.72
C VAL A 439 -10.59 -0.57 23.24
N LEU A 440 -9.83 0.33 23.87
CA LEU A 440 -8.55 0.03 24.50
C LEU A 440 -8.70 -0.97 25.66
N GLU A 441 -9.72 -0.79 26.50
CA GLU A 441 -10.06 -1.73 27.59
C GLU A 441 -10.38 -3.13 27.03
N THR A 442 -11.20 -3.19 25.98
CA THR A 442 -11.52 -4.45 25.28
C THR A 442 -10.26 -5.09 24.66
N CYS A 443 -9.33 -4.29 24.13
CA CYS A 443 -8.06 -4.79 23.58
C CYS A 443 -7.16 -5.38 24.66
N LEU A 444 -7.05 -4.70 25.81
CA LEU A 444 -6.25 -5.16 26.95
C LEU A 444 -6.81 -6.46 27.57
N GLU A 445 -8.13 -6.67 27.51
CA GLU A 445 -8.77 -7.92 27.93
C GLU A 445 -8.47 -9.10 26.97
N VAL A 446 -8.37 -8.84 25.66
CA VAL A 446 -8.17 -9.86 24.62
C VAL A 446 -6.68 -10.17 24.39
N ASN A 447 -5.82 -9.16 24.49
CA ASN A 447 -4.37 -9.29 24.33
C ASN A 447 -3.63 -8.35 25.31
N PRO A 448 -3.25 -8.83 26.50
CA PRO A 448 -2.58 -8.02 27.53
C PRO A 448 -1.14 -7.62 27.18
N ALA A 449 -0.61 -8.05 26.03
CA ALA A 449 0.72 -7.70 25.52
C ALA A 449 0.70 -6.62 24.43
N VAL A 450 -0.45 -6.01 24.14
CA VAL A 450 -0.52 -4.81 23.29
C VAL A 450 0.24 -3.69 23.99
N ASP A 451 1.22 -3.12 23.31
CA ASP A 451 2.09 -2.07 23.80
C ASP A 451 1.31 -0.75 23.89
N VAL A 452 0.46 -0.62 24.92
CA VAL A 452 -0.31 0.59 25.19
C VAL A 452 0.65 1.61 25.80
N ILE A 453 1.26 2.43 24.94
CA ILE A 453 2.02 3.59 25.40
C ILE A 453 1.02 4.57 26.04
N GLU A 454 1.24 4.87 27.32
CA GLU A 454 0.44 5.78 28.14
C GLU A 454 0.17 7.11 27.39
N PRO A 455 -1.00 7.74 27.60
CA PRO A 455 -1.23 9.08 27.08
C PRO A 455 -0.11 10.01 27.57
N ASP A 456 0.50 10.77 26.65
CA ASP A 456 1.54 11.75 26.97
C ASP A 456 1.07 12.60 28.15
N THR A 457 1.72 12.43 29.30
CA THR A 457 1.60 13.36 30.40
C THR A 457 2.07 14.72 29.87
N ALA A 458 1.30 15.77 30.18
CA ALA A 458 1.57 17.12 29.72
C ALA A 458 3.06 17.43 29.88
N ALA A 459 3.69 17.83 28.77
CA ALA A 459 5.13 18.03 28.65
C ALA A 459 5.72 18.66 29.93
N GLU A 460 6.59 17.92 30.63
CA GLU A 460 7.53 18.54 31.55
C GLU A 460 8.35 19.54 30.73
N THR A 461 8.32 20.81 31.16
CA THR A 461 9.08 21.87 30.53
C THR A 461 10.56 21.48 30.54
N ASP A 462 11.19 21.54 29.38
CA ASP A 462 12.62 21.31 29.24
C ASP A 462 13.37 22.27 30.18
N PRO A 463 14.16 21.78 31.16
CA PRO A 463 14.88 22.64 32.10
C PRO A 463 15.87 23.59 31.42
N LEU A 464 16.21 23.38 30.13
CA LEU A 464 16.95 24.35 29.33
C LEU A 464 16.12 25.57 28.94
N PHE A 465 14.81 25.43 28.73
CA PHE A 465 13.93 26.55 28.38
C PHE A 465 13.63 27.46 29.57
N ASP A 466 13.51 26.90 30.78
CA ASP A 466 13.31 27.69 32.02
C ASP A 466 14.58 28.47 32.46
N ALA A 467 15.75 28.11 31.91
CA ALA A 467 17.02 28.78 32.19
C ALA A 467 17.39 29.89 31.20
N MET A 468 16.57 30.13 30.16
CA MET A 468 16.83 31.15 29.15
C MET A 468 16.18 32.48 29.54
N ASP A 469 16.91 33.58 29.37
CA ASP A 469 16.32 34.91 29.53
C ASP A 469 15.32 35.23 28.40
N ASP A 470 14.57 36.34 28.53
CA ASP A 470 13.56 36.79 27.56
C ASP A 470 14.11 37.03 26.13
N ARG A 471 15.42 36.86 25.91
CA ARG A 471 16.09 36.99 24.60
C ARG A 471 16.71 35.69 24.12
N GLY A 472 16.52 34.59 24.83
CA GLY A 472 16.98 33.26 24.45
C GLY A 472 18.48 33.04 24.62
N SER A 473 19.13 33.74 25.55
CA SER A 473 20.55 33.50 25.87
C SER A 473 20.69 32.68 27.16
N LEU A 474 21.58 31.68 27.13
CA LEU A 474 22.03 30.94 28.32
C LEU A 474 23.29 31.62 28.87
N LEU A 475 23.12 32.51 29.86
CA LEU A 475 24.23 33.05 30.66
C LEU A 475 24.00 32.83 32.14
#